data_AF-T1B3N5-F1
#
_entry.id   AF-T1B3N5-F1
#
_cell.length_a   1.000
_cell.length_b   1.000
_cell.length_c   1.000
_cell.angle_alpha   90.00
_cell.angle_beta   90.00
_cell.angle_gamma   90.00
#
_symmetry.space_group_name_H-M   'P 1'
#
loop_
_entity.id
_entity.type
_entity.pdbx_description
1 polymer ?
#
loop_
_entity_poly.entity_id
_entity_poly.type
_entity_poly.pdbx_seq_one_letter_code
_entity_poly.pdbx_strand_id
1 'polypeptide(L)'
;MNLTPIVMCGYRGDWQAGADLYKQWRATWFKQRPIPAWAKKVHSWQQLQANTPEESLRVPYRDLVKYAKQCAHYGVTAIQFVGWNRGGQDGGNPSLDTDPRLGTWRELHDAIAQCQAMGVNIVLFGKFPWADMTTAWY
;
A
#
# COMPACT_ATOMS: atom_id res chain seq x y z
N MET A 1 -26.47 -14.37 29.74
CA MET A 1 -25.30 -13.78 29.05
C MET A 1 -24.38 -14.92 28.66
N ASN A 2 -24.03 -15.06 27.38
CA ASN A 2 -23.04 -16.04 26.94
C ASN A 2 -21.69 -15.33 26.83
N LEU A 3 -20.67 -15.84 27.53
CA LEU A 3 -19.32 -15.29 27.46
C LEU A 3 -18.65 -15.76 26.17
N THR A 4 -17.76 -14.92 25.63
CA THR A 4 -16.92 -15.30 24.49
C THR A 4 -16.00 -16.46 24.88
N PRO A 5 -15.94 -17.54 24.08
CA PRO A 5 -15.07 -18.67 24.39
C PRO A 5 -13.59 -18.25 24.32
N ILE A 6 -12.81 -18.65 25.32
CA ILE A 6 -11.36 -18.46 25.38
C ILE A 6 -10.70 -19.84 25.28
N VAL A 7 -9.64 -19.94 24.46
CA VAL A 7 -8.81 -21.14 24.38
C VAL A 7 -7.45 -20.83 24.99
N MET A 8 -7.04 -21.65 25.97
CA MET A 8 -5.73 -21.56 26.61
C MET A 8 -4.94 -22.83 26.32
N CYS A 9 -3.66 -22.68 25.98
CA CYS A 9 -2.75 -23.79 25.77
C CYS A 9 -1.39 -23.45 26.37
N GLY A 10 -0.96 -24.22 27.37
CA GLY A 10 0.40 -24.13 27.88
C GLY A 10 1.39 -24.72 26.89
N TYR A 11 2.57 -24.13 26.77
CA TYR A 11 3.66 -24.64 25.95
C TYR A 11 4.96 -24.61 26.74
N ARG A 12 5.94 -25.39 26.28
CA ARG A 12 7.30 -25.41 26.80
C ARG A 12 8.24 -24.98 25.67
N GLY A 13 9.18 -24.10 25.99
CA GLY A 13 10.13 -23.55 25.02
C GLY A 13 10.10 -22.02 25.02
N ASP A 14 10.56 -21.44 23.92
CA ASP A 14 10.58 -20.00 23.68
C ASP A 14 9.31 -19.52 22.97
N TRP A 15 9.26 -18.23 22.66
CA TRP A 15 8.07 -17.61 22.05
C TRP A 15 7.71 -18.22 20.69
N GLN A 16 8.66 -18.83 19.99
CA GLN A 16 8.46 -19.52 18.72
C GLN A 16 7.57 -20.76 18.93
N ALA A 17 7.78 -21.52 20.01
CA ALA A 17 6.91 -22.65 20.37
C ALA A 17 5.47 -22.19 20.66
N GLY A 18 5.29 -21.03 21.32
CA GLY A 18 3.99 -20.41 21.48
C GLY A 18 3.36 -19.97 20.15
N ALA A 19 4.15 -19.39 19.25
CA ALA A 19 3.70 -18.99 17.92
C ALA A 19 3.32 -20.18 17.01
N ASP A 20 4.00 -21.33 17.17
CA ASP A 20 3.68 -22.57 16.45
C ASP A 20 2.26 -23.06 16.72
N LEU A 21 1.80 -22.97 17.97
CA LEU A 21 0.41 -23.31 18.33
C LEU A 21 -0.59 -22.42 17.58
N TYR A 22 -0.30 -21.12 17.48
CA TYR A 22 -1.15 -20.19 16.73
C TYR A 22 -1.13 -20.48 15.23
N LYS A 23 0.04 -20.83 14.66
CA LYS A 23 0.16 -21.23 13.25
C LYS A 23 -0.66 -22.48 12.94
N GLN A 24 -0.63 -23.49 13.82
CA GLN A 24 -1.44 -24.71 13.70
C GLN A 24 -2.93 -24.39 13.74
N TRP A 25 -3.38 -23.61 14.73
CA TRP A 25 -4.78 -23.19 14.82
C TRP A 25 -5.21 -22.39 13.58
N ARG A 26 -4.40 -21.41 13.16
CA ARG A 26 -4.66 -20.60 11.97
C ARG A 26 -4.78 -21.44 10.70
N ALA A 27 -4.01 -22.52 10.56
CA ALA A 27 -4.07 -23.42 9.41
C ALA A 27 -5.43 -24.15 9.28
N THR A 28 -6.24 -24.22 10.34
CA THR A 28 -7.56 -24.88 10.32
C THR A 28 -8.64 -24.05 9.61
N TRP A 29 -8.47 -22.72 9.54
CA TRP A 29 -9.51 -21.82 9.02
C TRP A 29 -8.99 -20.79 8.01
N PHE A 30 -7.72 -20.38 8.09
CA PHE A 30 -7.19 -19.35 7.20
C PHE A 30 -6.90 -19.91 5.81
N LYS A 31 -7.54 -19.33 4.80
CA LYS A 31 -7.24 -19.59 3.39
C LYS A 31 -6.49 -18.39 2.81
N GLN A 32 -5.23 -18.59 2.44
CA GLN A 32 -4.43 -17.53 1.83
C GLN A 32 -5.01 -17.14 0.47
N ARG A 33 -5.28 -15.84 0.28
CA ARG A 33 -5.67 -15.32 -1.03
C ARG A 33 -4.48 -15.38 -2.00
N PRO A 34 -4.73 -15.54 -3.31
CA PRO A 34 -3.66 -15.49 -4.31
C PRO A 34 -2.84 -14.21 -4.17
N ILE A 35 -1.52 -14.35 -4.06
CA ILE A 35 -0.58 -13.24 -4.06
C ILE A 35 0.05 -13.17 -5.45
N PRO A 36 0.06 -12.01 -6.12
CA PRO A 36 0.75 -11.82 -7.40
C PRO A 36 2.19 -12.31 -7.34
N ALA A 37 2.67 -12.96 -8.41
CA ALA A 37 4.00 -13.55 -8.43
C ALA A 37 5.13 -12.55 -8.16
N TRP A 38 4.97 -11.30 -8.61
CA TRP A 38 5.94 -10.22 -8.36
C TRP A 38 6.02 -9.88 -6.87
N ALA A 39 4.89 -9.80 -6.17
CA ALA A 39 4.82 -9.38 -4.76
C ALA A 39 5.49 -10.39 -3.82
N LYS A 40 5.56 -11.67 -4.21
CA LYS A 40 6.28 -12.72 -3.46
C LYS A 40 7.81 -12.56 -3.52
N LYS A 41 8.33 -11.78 -4.48
CA LYS A 41 9.77 -11.62 -4.74
C LYS A 41 10.31 -10.26 -4.27
N VAL A 42 9.44 -9.35 -3.83
CA VAL A 42 9.85 -8.04 -3.32
C VAL A 42 10.61 -8.21 -2.01
N HIS A 43 11.86 -7.74 -1.96
CA HIS A 43 12.66 -7.75 -0.73
C HIS A 43 12.66 -6.39 -0.01
N SER A 44 12.36 -5.30 -0.72
CA SER A 44 12.20 -3.95 -0.19
C SER A 44 11.29 -3.13 -1.11
N TRP A 45 10.66 -2.10 -0.55
CA TRP A 45 9.92 -1.10 -1.32
C TRP A 45 10.27 0.30 -0.84
N GLN A 46 10.11 1.29 -1.72
CA GLN A 46 10.22 2.71 -1.37
C GLN A 46 8.82 3.33 -1.26
N GLN A 47 8.54 4.07 -0.19
CA GLN A 47 7.34 4.90 -0.12
C GLN A 47 7.66 6.31 -0.63
N LEU A 48 6.83 6.81 -1.56
CA LEU A 48 6.87 8.19 -2.05
C LEU A 48 5.57 8.89 -1.70
N GLN A 49 5.68 10.12 -1.20
CA GLN A 49 4.55 10.97 -0.86
C GLN A 49 4.40 12.05 -1.95
N ALA A 50 3.32 11.98 -2.72
CA ALA A 50 3.04 12.89 -3.83
C ALA A 50 2.49 14.22 -3.34
N ASN A 51 1.48 14.17 -2.47
CA ASN A 51 0.89 15.31 -1.80
C ASN A 51 0.67 14.97 -0.30
N THR A 52 1.03 15.89 0.59
CA THR A 52 0.87 15.71 2.04
C THR A 52 -0.51 16.16 2.52
N PRO A 53 -0.90 15.86 3.78
CA PRO A 53 -2.13 16.39 4.35
C PRO A 53 -2.18 17.93 4.38
N GLU A 54 -1.02 18.59 4.41
CA GLU A 54 -0.86 20.05 4.39
C GLU A 54 -0.79 20.63 2.96
N GLU A 55 -1.16 19.84 1.95
CA GLU A 55 -1.13 20.22 0.53
C GLU A 55 0.25 20.55 -0.04
N SER A 56 1.31 19.95 0.52
CA SER A 56 2.66 20.07 -0.05
C SER A 56 2.82 19.09 -1.23
N LEU A 57 2.71 19.61 -2.46
CA LEU A 57 2.91 18.89 -3.72
C LEU A 57 4.40 18.59 -3.96
N ARG A 58 4.83 17.36 -3.67
CA ARG A 58 6.24 16.94 -3.68
C ARG A 58 6.65 16.15 -4.91
N VAL A 59 5.77 15.30 -5.45
CA VAL A 59 6.10 14.39 -6.55
C VAL A 59 5.00 14.44 -7.62
N PRO A 60 5.21 15.23 -8.70
CA PRO A 60 4.37 15.16 -9.89
C PRO A 60 4.39 13.76 -10.51
N TYR A 61 3.32 13.35 -11.20
CA TYR A 61 3.19 11.99 -11.73
C TYR A 61 4.32 11.60 -12.68
N ARG A 62 4.74 12.51 -13.57
CA ARG A 62 5.84 12.29 -14.51
C ARG A 62 7.18 12.00 -13.82
N ASP A 63 7.38 12.53 -12.61
CA ASP A 63 8.63 12.37 -11.88
C ASP A 63 8.77 10.97 -11.27
N LEU A 64 7.68 10.20 -11.20
CA LEU A 64 7.70 8.80 -10.73
C LEU A 64 8.73 7.95 -11.49
N VAL A 65 8.92 8.21 -12.79
CA VAL A 65 9.89 7.53 -13.64
C VAL A 65 11.33 7.75 -13.16
N LYS A 66 11.66 8.94 -12.65
CA LYS A 66 12.99 9.24 -12.09
C LYS A 66 13.27 8.37 -10.86
N TYR A 67 12.30 8.24 -9.96
CA TYR A 67 12.44 7.41 -8.76
C TYR A 67 12.51 5.92 -9.11
N ALA A 68 11.72 5.46 -10.09
CA ALA A 68 11.78 4.08 -10.55
C ALA A 68 13.14 3.73 -11.18
N LYS A 69 13.77 4.65 -11.92
CA LYS A 69 15.16 4.46 -12.40
C LYS A 69 16.15 4.25 -11.26
N GLN A 70 16.05 5.05 -10.20
CA GLN A 70 16.89 4.89 -9.01
C GLN A 70 16.60 3.58 -8.28
N CYS A 71 15.33 3.24 -8.08
CA CYS A 71 14.90 1.99 -7.48
C CYS A 71 15.47 0.79 -8.24
N ALA A 72 15.30 0.75 -9.57
CA ALA A 72 15.83 -0.31 -10.43
C ALA A 72 17.35 -0.42 -10.32
N HIS A 73 18.07 0.71 -10.28
CA HIS A 73 19.53 0.72 -10.12
C HIS A 73 19.98 0.08 -8.79
N TYR A 74 19.22 0.30 -7.71
CA TYR A 74 19.54 -0.26 -6.38
C TYR A 74 18.82 -1.58 -6.05
N GLY A 75 18.16 -2.20 -7.04
CA GLY A 75 17.45 -3.48 -6.85
C GLY A 75 16.11 -3.38 -6.10
N VAL A 76 15.59 -2.17 -5.85
CA VAL A 76 14.26 -1.98 -5.28
C VAL A 76 13.20 -2.15 -6.37
N THR A 77 12.33 -3.15 -6.23
CA THR A 77 11.39 -3.55 -7.31
C THR A 77 9.95 -3.07 -7.09
N ALA A 78 9.71 -2.24 -6.08
CA ALA A 78 8.39 -1.72 -5.76
C ALA A 78 8.44 -0.30 -5.17
N ILE A 79 7.48 0.53 -5.58
CA ILE A 79 7.21 1.85 -5.02
C ILE A 79 5.76 1.89 -4.54
N GLN A 80 5.55 2.30 -3.30
CA GLN A 80 4.24 2.70 -2.79
C GLN A 80 4.06 4.20 -3.00
N PHE A 81 3.02 4.60 -3.73
CA PHE A 81 2.76 6.00 -4.05
C PHE A 81 1.55 6.50 -3.27
N VAL A 82 1.80 7.44 -2.35
CA VAL A 82 0.84 7.93 -1.34
C VAL A 82 0.44 9.36 -1.65
N GLY A 83 -0.83 9.71 -1.40
CA GLY A 83 -1.35 11.06 -1.65
C GLY A 83 -1.37 11.44 -3.13
N TRP A 84 -1.50 10.45 -4.00
CA TRP A 84 -1.56 10.63 -5.46
C TRP A 84 -2.93 11.14 -5.92
N ASN A 85 -3.96 10.97 -5.11
CA ASN A 85 -5.34 11.35 -5.37
C ASN A 85 -5.64 12.76 -4.85
N ARG A 86 -6.78 13.33 -5.28
CA ARG A 86 -7.30 14.62 -4.76
C ARG A 86 -7.45 14.56 -3.24
N GLY A 87 -7.13 15.67 -2.59
CA GLY A 87 -7.06 15.75 -1.12
C GLY A 87 -5.74 15.22 -0.55
N GLY A 88 -4.86 14.65 -1.39
CA GLY A 88 -3.55 14.18 -0.98
C GLY A 88 -3.64 13.03 0.02
N GLN A 89 -2.63 12.93 0.88
CA GLN A 89 -2.68 11.96 1.96
C GLN A 89 -3.72 12.39 3.00
N ASP A 90 -4.62 11.47 3.36
CA ASP A 90 -5.63 11.64 4.42
C ASP A 90 -6.79 12.61 4.12
N GLY A 91 -6.76 13.39 3.04
CA GLY A 91 -7.90 14.19 2.57
C GLY A 91 -8.71 13.51 1.46
N GLY A 92 -9.98 13.89 1.32
CA GLY A 92 -10.84 13.50 0.19
C GLY A 92 -11.31 12.04 0.17
N ASN A 93 -11.04 11.27 1.23
CA ASN A 93 -11.46 9.86 1.32
C ASN A 93 -13.00 9.73 1.24
N PRO A 94 -13.54 8.68 0.62
CA PRO A 94 -12.84 7.56 -0.03
C PRO A 94 -12.56 7.79 -1.53
N SER A 95 -12.64 9.03 -2.05
CA SER A 95 -12.37 9.30 -3.47
C SER A 95 -10.89 9.08 -3.82
N LEU A 96 -10.66 8.39 -4.94
CA LEU A 96 -9.34 8.10 -5.49
C LEU A 96 -9.17 8.70 -6.90
N ASP A 97 -9.82 9.83 -7.17
CA ASP A 97 -9.60 10.58 -8.41
C ASP A 97 -8.20 11.18 -8.45
N THR A 98 -7.57 11.19 -9.62
CA THR A 98 -6.27 11.86 -9.81
C THR A 98 -6.35 13.35 -9.48
N ASP A 99 -5.30 13.86 -8.84
CA ASP A 99 -5.13 15.28 -8.53
C ASP A 99 -4.55 16.02 -9.75
N PRO A 100 -5.31 16.91 -10.41
CA PRO A 100 -4.81 17.66 -11.57
C PRO A 100 -3.61 18.55 -11.25
N ARG A 101 -3.34 18.84 -9.97
CA ARG A 101 -2.16 19.59 -9.53
C ARG A 101 -0.87 18.76 -9.60
N LEU A 102 -0.98 17.43 -9.58
CA LEU A 102 0.15 16.49 -9.72
C LEU A 102 0.38 16.06 -11.18
N GLY A 103 -0.64 16.22 -12.03
CA GLY A 103 -0.62 15.89 -13.45
C GLY A 103 -1.94 15.31 -13.93
N THR A 104 -1.95 14.85 -15.18
CA THR A 104 -3.11 14.21 -15.80
C THR A 104 -3.17 12.72 -15.49
N TRP A 105 -4.35 12.12 -15.61
CA TRP A 105 -4.52 10.67 -15.56
C TRP A 105 -3.60 9.94 -16.56
N ARG A 106 -3.45 10.49 -17.77
CA ARG A 106 -2.58 9.94 -18.81
C ARG A 106 -1.12 9.92 -18.35
N GLU A 107 -0.63 11.00 -17.77
CA GLU A 107 0.73 11.06 -17.24
C GLU A 107 0.96 10.06 -16.11
N LEU A 108 0.00 9.87 -15.19
CA LEU A 108 0.12 8.84 -14.15
C LEU A 108 0.14 7.43 -14.75
N HIS A 109 -0.80 7.14 -15.66
CA HIS A 109 -0.88 5.87 -16.36
C HIS A 109 0.44 5.53 -17.09
N ASP A 110 0.94 6.47 -17.89
CA ASP A 110 2.13 6.26 -18.72
C ASP A 110 3.40 6.21 -17.86
N ALA A 111 3.47 6.96 -16.76
CA ALA A 111 4.56 6.87 -15.81
C ALA A 111 4.59 5.49 -15.12
N ILE A 112 3.44 4.96 -14.70
CA ILE A 112 3.34 3.61 -14.10
C ILE A 112 3.81 2.55 -15.10
N ALA A 113 3.36 2.62 -16.36
CA ALA A 113 3.79 1.69 -17.41
C ALA A 113 5.31 1.72 -17.62
N GLN A 114 5.92 2.90 -17.63
CA GLN A 114 7.37 3.05 -17.73
C GLN A 114 8.11 2.49 -16.50
N CYS A 115 7.59 2.68 -15.29
CA CYS A 115 8.15 2.09 -14.07
C CYS A 115 8.12 0.56 -14.15
N GLN A 116 7.01 -0.02 -14.58
CA GLN A 116 6.84 -1.46 -14.72
C GLN A 116 7.77 -2.04 -15.79
N ALA A 117 7.99 -1.33 -16.90
CA ALA A 117 8.97 -1.71 -17.92
C ALA A 117 10.40 -1.78 -17.38
N MET A 118 10.72 -1.04 -16.31
CA MET A 118 12.00 -1.10 -15.59
C MET A 118 12.02 -2.15 -14.46
N GLY A 119 10.97 -2.97 -14.32
CA GLY A 119 10.85 -3.96 -13.27
C GLY A 119 10.41 -3.41 -11.91
N VAL A 120 9.93 -2.16 -11.85
CA VAL A 120 9.46 -1.51 -10.62
C VAL A 120 7.93 -1.43 -10.62
N ASN A 121 7.31 -2.16 -9.70
CA ASN A 121 5.85 -2.16 -9.54
C ASN A 121 5.40 -0.92 -8.75
N ILE A 122 4.32 -0.28 -9.19
CA ILE A 122 3.71 0.84 -8.45
C ILE A 122 2.47 0.35 -7.70
N VAL A 123 2.43 0.61 -6.39
CA VAL A 123 1.28 0.36 -5.52
C VAL A 123 0.64 1.70 -5.17
N LEU A 124 -0.52 1.97 -5.74
CA LEU A 124 -1.31 3.15 -5.41
C LEU A 124 -1.97 2.95 -4.05
N PHE A 125 -1.71 3.88 -3.14
CA PHE A 125 -2.28 3.84 -1.81
C PHE A 125 -3.72 4.39 -1.81
N GLY A 126 -4.65 3.69 -1.16
CA GLY A 126 -6.03 4.15 -1.00
C GLY A 126 -6.58 3.79 0.39
N LYS A 127 -7.46 4.65 0.92
CA LYS A 127 -8.15 4.46 2.21
C LYS A 127 -9.66 4.44 1.97
N PHE A 128 -10.28 3.35 2.40
CA PHE A 128 -11.74 3.13 2.31
C PHE A 128 -12.48 3.09 3.65
N PRO A 129 -11.85 2.83 4.82
CA PRO A 129 -12.58 2.85 6.11
C PRO A 129 -13.09 4.23 6.55
N TRP A 130 -12.60 5.31 5.94
CA TRP A 130 -12.86 6.69 6.34
C TRP A 130 -13.61 7.45 5.25
N ALA A 131 -14.49 8.35 5.68
CA ALA A 131 -15.21 9.27 4.81
C ALA A 131 -14.92 10.71 5.27
N ASP A 132 -14.42 11.52 4.35
CA ASP A 132 -14.11 12.92 4.59
C ASP A 132 -15.41 13.73 4.60
N MET A 133 -15.78 14.18 5.80
CA MET A 133 -16.99 14.97 6.07
C MET A 133 -16.91 16.41 5.55
N THR A 134 -15.75 16.86 5.03
CA THR A 134 -15.61 18.18 4.41
C THR A 134 -15.99 18.17 2.92
N THR A 135 -16.28 16.99 2.35
CA THR A 135 -16.68 16.85 0.95
C THR A 135 -18.18 17.06 0.76
N ALA A 136 -18.61 17.41 -0.45
CA ALA A 136 -20.03 17.63 -0.79
C ALA A 136 -20.94 16.39 -0.67
N TRP A 137 -20.39 15.23 -0.30
CA TRP A 137 -21.17 14.01 -0.03
C TRP A 137 -21.82 14.03 1.36
N TYR A 138 -21.36 14.94 2.23
CA TYR A 138 -21.84 15.19 3.59
C TYR A 138 -22.27 16.66 3.73
#